data_AF-A0A1H0YPQ5-F1
#
_entry.id   AF-A0A1H0YPQ5-F1
#
_cell.length_a   1.000
_cell.length_b   1.000
_cell.length_c   1.000
_cell.angle_alpha   90.00
_cell.angle_beta   90.00
_cell.angle_gamma   90.00
#
_symmetry.space_group_name_H-M   'P 1'
#
loop_
_entity.id
_entity.type
_entity.pdbx_description
1 polymer ?
#
loop_
_entity_poly.entity_id
_entity_poly.type
_entity_poly.pdbx_seq_one_letter_code
_entity_poly.pdbx_strand_id
1 'polypeptide(L)'
;MANEKNLIPNSKRTPDELREMTKKGGIASGKARRKKANLKKAFEAILEADVKSDKIKQQLENMGFEATNEMALAMVMMQKAMKGDVRAFEQISKLTSIDTKDSLDRKEQRERIKAIQLENSKREKALENNLETNMTVNFVGADDVRD
;
A
#
# COMPACT_ATOMS: atom_id res chain seq x y z
N MET A 1 15.54 -20.82 -2.88
CA MET A 1 14.47 -19.92 -2.40
C MET A 1 14.85 -19.38 -1.02
N ALA A 2 14.54 -18.12 -0.72
CA ALA A 2 14.72 -17.59 0.64
C ALA A 2 13.63 -18.17 1.56
N ASN A 3 14.01 -18.70 2.71
CA ASN A 3 13.10 -19.16 3.76
C ASN A 3 13.49 -18.51 5.10
N GLU A 4 12.59 -18.56 6.09
CA GLU A 4 12.83 -17.96 7.43
C GLU A 4 14.07 -18.55 8.13
N LYS A 5 14.41 -19.80 7.82
CA LYS A 5 15.61 -20.47 8.33
C LYS A 5 16.93 -19.91 7.77
N ASN A 6 16.88 -19.20 6.64
CA ASN A 6 18.05 -18.59 5.97
C ASN A 6 18.17 -17.08 6.22
N LEU A 7 17.26 -16.49 7.02
CA LEU A 7 17.26 -15.05 7.34
C LEU A 7 17.87 -14.82 8.72
N ILE A 8 18.96 -14.05 8.78
CA ILE A 8 19.50 -13.59 10.07
C ILE A 8 18.52 -12.53 10.62
N PRO A 9 18.05 -12.65 11.88
CA PRO A 9 17.22 -11.61 12.52
C PRO A 9 18.01 -10.32 12.76
N ASN A 10 17.33 -9.16 12.73
CA ASN A 10 17.99 -7.87 12.99
C ASN A 10 18.62 -7.77 14.38
N SER A 11 18.05 -8.46 15.38
CA SER A 11 18.58 -8.52 16.75
C SER A 11 19.94 -9.24 16.86
N LYS A 12 20.31 -10.03 15.84
CA LYS A 12 21.59 -10.75 15.77
C LYS A 12 22.63 -10.06 14.89
N ARG A 13 22.36 -8.84 14.40
CA ARG A 13 23.27 -8.06 13.55
C ARG A 13 23.96 -6.97 14.36
N THR A 14 25.16 -6.59 13.93
CA THR A 14 25.88 -5.45 14.49
C THR A 14 25.21 -4.12 14.08
N PRO A 15 25.40 -3.04 14.85
CA PRO A 15 24.89 -1.72 14.49
C PRO A 15 25.32 -1.24 13.10
N ASP A 16 26.56 -1.55 12.68
CA ASP A 16 27.08 -1.12 11.38
C ASP A 16 26.49 -1.91 10.21
N GLU A 17 26.24 -3.21 10.37
CA GLU A 17 25.51 -4.01 9.39
C GLU A 17 24.08 -3.51 9.20
N LEU A 18 23.39 -3.19 10.29
CA LEU A 18 22.03 -2.62 10.25
C LEU A 18 22.01 -1.26 9.56
N ARG A 19 23.01 -0.40 9.81
CA ARG A 19 23.15 0.90 9.13
C ARG A 19 23.34 0.73 7.63
N GLU A 20 24.24 -0.16 7.21
CA GLU A 20 24.50 -0.42 5.79
C GLU A 20 23.28 -1.03 5.08
N MET A 21 22.59 -1.98 5.71
CA MET A 21 21.34 -2.55 5.18
C MET A 21 20.24 -1.49 5.04
N THR A 22 20.06 -0.66 6.07
CA THR A 22 19.04 0.39 6.07
C THR A 22 19.33 1.43 4.99
N LYS A 23 20.61 1.82 4.84
CA LYS A 23 21.07 2.73 3.79
C LYS A 23 20.80 2.16 2.40
N LYS A 24 21.16 0.89 2.15
CA LYS A 24 20.89 0.20 0.87
C LYS A 24 19.38 0.13 0.58
N GLY A 25 18.58 -0.23 1.58
CA GLY A 25 17.12 -0.26 1.49
C GLY A 25 16.52 1.13 1.19
N GLY A 26 16.99 2.16 1.89
CA GLY A 26 16.57 3.55 1.68
C GLY A 26 16.90 4.06 0.28
N ILE A 27 18.11 3.77 -0.22
CA ILE A 27 18.53 4.13 -1.58
C ILE A 27 17.69 3.40 -2.62
N ALA A 28 17.49 2.08 -2.47
CA ALA A 28 16.68 1.29 -3.39
C ALA A 28 15.23 1.77 -3.42
N SER A 29 14.63 1.98 -2.25
CA SER A 29 13.29 2.56 -2.10
C SER A 29 13.20 3.95 -2.72
N GLY A 30 14.19 4.82 -2.49
CA GLY A 30 14.24 6.15 -3.09
C GLY A 30 14.33 6.12 -4.62
N LYS A 31 15.16 5.22 -5.18
CA LYS A 31 15.25 4.98 -6.62
C LYS A 31 13.91 4.50 -7.20
N ALA A 32 13.27 3.53 -6.55
CA ALA A 32 11.96 3.02 -6.99
C ALA A 32 10.87 4.12 -6.94
N ARG A 33 10.81 4.89 -5.85
CA ARG A 33 9.88 6.02 -5.71
C ARG A 33 10.10 7.08 -6.80
N ARG A 34 11.34 7.47 -7.06
CA ARG A 34 11.67 8.41 -8.16
C ARG A 34 11.31 7.86 -9.52
N LYS A 35 11.58 6.57 -9.79
CA LYS A 35 11.16 5.92 -11.05
C LYS A 35 9.65 5.99 -11.23
N LYS A 36 8.87 5.69 -10.20
CA LYS A 36 7.39 5.79 -10.22
C LYS A 36 6.94 7.23 -10.47
N ALA A 37 7.52 8.21 -9.78
CA ALA A 37 7.18 9.62 -9.97
C ALA A 37 7.51 10.12 -11.39
N ASN A 38 8.69 9.77 -11.92
CA ASN A 38 9.07 10.12 -13.28
C ASN A 38 8.17 9.47 -14.33
N LEU A 39 7.77 8.21 -14.11
CA LEU A 39 6.81 7.52 -14.98
C LEU A 39 5.45 8.23 -14.96
N LYS A 40 4.96 8.64 -13.78
CA LYS A 40 3.71 9.41 -13.67
C LYS A 40 3.77 10.69 -14.49
N LYS A 41 4.85 11.47 -14.35
CA LYS A 41 5.07 12.70 -15.14
C LYS A 41 5.12 12.44 -16.65
N ALA A 42 5.78 11.37 -17.06
CA ALA A 42 5.84 11.00 -18.47
C ALA A 42 4.45 10.63 -19.03
N PHE A 43 3.64 9.89 -18.26
CA PHE A 43 2.27 9.59 -18.63
C PHE A 43 1.38 10.84 -18.68
N GLU A 44 1.49 11.74 -17.71
CA GLU A 44 0.77 13.02 -17.70
C GLU A 44 1.07 13.81 -18.98
N ALA A 45 2.36 13.95 -19.35
CA ALA A 45 2.75 14.63 -20.59
C ALA A 45 2.20 13.95 -21.86
N ILE A 46 2.10 12.61 -21.88
CA ILE A 46 1.51 11.89 -23.01
C ILE A 46 0.00 12.11 -23.09
N LEU A 47 -0.69 12.12 -21.94
CA LEU A 47 -2.13 12.30 -21.85
C LEU A 47 -2.56 13.71 -22.25
N GLU A 48 -1.79 14.73 -21.85
CA GLU A 48 -2.00 16.14 -22.22
C GLU A 48 -1.70 16.42 -23.70
N ALA A 49 -0.85 15.63 -24.34
CA ALA A 49 -0.50 15.83 -25.74
C ALA A 49 -1.68 15.56 -26.70
N ASP A 50 -1.64 16.23 -27.85
CA ASP A 50 -2.61 16.06 -28.92
C ASP A 50 -2.67 14.62 -29.46
N VAL A 51 -3.88 14.21 -29.83
CA VAL A 51 -4.14 12.94 -30.50
C VAL A 51 -3.61 12.99 -31.91
N LYS A 52 -2.80 11.99 -32.26
CA LYS A 52 -2.23 11.86 -33.62
C LYS A 52 -3.22 11.34 -34.67
N SER A 53 -4.33 10.75 -34.24
CA SER A 53 -5.34 10.21 -35.15
C SER A 53 -6.34 11.29 -35.55
N ASP A 54 -6.32 11.69 -36.82
CA ASP A 54 -7.23 12.71 -37.37
C ASP A 54 -8.71 12.36 -37.17
N LYS A 55 -9.05 11.06 -37.28
CA LYS A 55 -10.42 10.59 -37.05
C LYS A 55 -10.89 10.86 -35.62
N ILE A 56 -10.06 10.50 -34.63
CA ILE A 56 -10.41 10.68 -33.22
C ILE A 56 -10.43 12.18 -32.89
N LYS A 57 -9.47 12.93 -33.41
CA LYS A 57 -9.41 14.39 -33.29
C LYS A 57 -10.71 15.04 -33.76
N GLN A 58 -11.16 14.75 -34.99
CA GLN A 58 -12.42 15.26 -35.52
C GLN A 58 -13.63 14.84 -34.67
N GLN A 59 -13.65 13.60 -34.18
CA GLN A 59 -14.75 13.13 -33.32
C GLN A 59 -14.82 13.93 -32.01
N LEU A 60 -13.69 14.19 -31.36
CA LEU A 60 -13.61 14.97 -30.12
C LEU A 60 -14.01 16.43 -30.37
N GLU A 61 -13.48 17.05 -31.43
CA GLU A 61 -13.80 18.43 -31.80
C GLU A 61 -15.29 18.61 -32.13
N ASN A 62 -15.90 17.66 -32.86
CA ASN A 62 -17.34 17.67 -33.14
C ASN A 62 -18.21 17.55 -31.88
N MET A 63 -17.68 16.96 -30.82
CA MET A 63 -18.34 16.87 -29.51
C MET A 63 -18.04 18.08 -28.62
N GLY A 64 -17.22 19.03 -29.09
CA GLY A 64 -16.83 20.21 -28.33
C GLY A 64 -15.74 19.96 -27.29
N PHE A 65 -14.99 18.85 -27.41
CA PHE A 65 -13.89 18.52 -26.52
C PHE A 65 -12.53 18.83 -27.16
N GLU A 66 -11.53 19.02 -26.31
CA GLU A 66 -10.13 19.13 -26.73
C GLU A 66 -9.63 17.80 -27.31
N ALA A 67 -8.81 17.88 -28.35
CA ALA A 67 -8.27 16.72 -29.05
C ALA A 67 -7.04 16.11 -28.35
N THR A 68 -7.08 15.94 -27.02
CA THR A 68 -5.99 15.36 -26.22
C THR A 68 -6.12 13.84 -26.06
N ASN A 69 -5.00 13.17 -25.82
CA ASN A 69 -4.97 11.71 -25.63
C ASN A 69 -5.81 11.26 -24.44
N GLU A 70 -5.93 12.09 -23.40
CA GLU A 70 -6.82 11.86 -22.27
C GLU A 70 -8.29 11.77 -22.70
N MET A 71 -8.77 12.76 -23.47
CA MET A 71 -10.16 12.77 -23.94
C MET A 71 -10.45 11.64 -24.93
N ALA A 72 -9.48 11.30 -25.77
CA ALA A 72 -9.58 10.12 -26.63
C ALA A 72 -9.74 8.83 -25.82
N LEU A 73 -8.94 8.67 -24.75
CA LEU A 73 -9.02 7.50 -23.87
C LEU A 73 -10.38 7.43 -23.15
N ALA A 74 -10.87 8.56 -22.64
CA ALA A 74 -12.17 8.66 -21.99
C ALA A 74 -13.31 8.29 -22.95
N MET A 75 -13.27 8.79 -24.19
CA MET A 75 -14.25 8.45 -25.22
C MET A 75 -14.25 6.94 -25.52
N VAL A 76 -13.09 6.33 -25.70
CA VAL A 76 -12.98 4.88 -25.96
C VAL A 76 -13.46 4.06 -24.77
N MET A 77 -13.14 4.47 -23.54
CA MET A 77 -13.60 3.80 -22.32
C MET A 77 -15.13 3.87 -22.20
N MET A 78 -15.72 5.04 -22.47
CA MET A 78 -17.17 5.21 -22.47
C MET A 78 -17.84 4.34 -23.56
N GLN A 79 -17.28 4.32 -24.77
CA GLN A 79 -17.78 3.45 -25.84
C GLN A 79 -17.74 1.96 -25.47
N LYS A 80 -16.70 1.50 -24.77
CA LYS A 80 -16.61 0.12 -24.27
C LYS A 80 -17.65 -0.16 -23.19
N ALA A 81 -17.81 0.75 -22.23
CA ALA A 81 -18.82 0.64 -21.19
C ALA A 81 -20.23 0.57 -21.79
N MET A 82 -20.55 1.42 -22.77
CA MET A 82 -21.82 1.40 -23.50
C MET A 82 -22.06 0.09 -24.27
N LYS A 83 -20.99 -0.61 -24.68
CA LYS A 83 -21.06 -1.92 -25.33
C LYS A 83 -21.12 -3.09 -24.34
N GLY A 84 -21.24 -2.82 -23.04
CA GLY A 84 -21.38 -3.84 -22.00
C GLY A 84 -20.06 -4.30 -21.36
N ASP A 85 -18.94 -3.59 -21.56
CA ASP A 85 -17.72 -3.85 -20.80
C ASP A 85 -17.89 -3.39 -19.35
N VAL A 86 -18.26 -4.33 -18.48
CA VAL A 86 -18.53 -4.11 -17.05
C VAL A 86 -17.30 -3.53 -16.33
N ARG A 87 -16.07 -3.89 -16.75
CA ARG A 87 -14.85 -3.37 -16.12
C ARG A 87 -14.62 -1.90 -16.48
N ALA A 88 -14.84 -1.54 -17.73
CA ALA A 88 -14.79 -0.14 -18.15
C ALA A 88 -15.85 0.69 -17.40
N PHE A 89 -17.06 0.16 -17.24
CA PHE A 89 -18.11 0.80 -16.46
C PHE A 89 -17.73 0.96 -14.98
N GLU A 90 -17.16 -0.08 -14.34
CA GLU A 90 -16.69 -0.02 -12.96
C GLU A 90 -15.61 1.05 -12.78
N GLN A 91 -14.68 1.17 -13.73
CA GLN A 91 -13.63 2.19 -13.71
C GLN A 91 -14.18 3.60 -13.85
N ILE A 92 -15.11 3.83 -14.79
CA ILE A 92 -15.78 5.13 -14.95
C ILE A 92 -16.56 5.46 -13.67
N SER A 93 -17.33 4.50 -13.14
CA SER A 93 -18.09 4.67 -11.92
C SER A 93 -17.20 5.07 -10.74
N LYS A 94 -16.04 4.43 -10.56
CA LYS A 94 -15.07 4.82 -9.51
C LYS A 94 -14.52 6.24 -9.69
N LEU A 95 -14.34 6.72 -10.92
CA LEU A 95 -13.84 8.06 -11.21
C LEU A 95 -14.92 9.15 -11.01
N THR A 96 -16.17 8.85 -11.33
CA THR A 96 -17.29 9.81 -11.23
C THR A 96 -18.01 9.76 -9.88
N SER A 97 -17.86 8.66 -9.14
CA SER A 97 -18.23 8.59 -7.74
C SER A 97 -17.32 9.54 -6.98
N ILE A 98 -17.82 10.76 -6.72
CA ILE A 98 -17.20 11.69 -5.77
C ILE A 98 -16.96 10.88 -4.49
N ASP A 99 -15.68 10.73 -4.13
CA ASP A 99 -15.15 9.97 -2.99
C ASP A 99 -15.63 10.55 -1.64
N THR A 100 -16.95 10.60 -1.41
CA THR A 100 -17.55 11.01 -0.13
C THR A 100 -17.26 9.99 0.99
N LYS A 101 -16.70 8.83 0.65
CA LYS A 101 -16.32 7.76 1.59
C LYS A 101 -14.92 7.92 2.18
N ASP A 102 -14.05 8.74 1.60
CA ASP A 102 -12.61 8.52 1.75
C ASP A 102 -11.99 9.17 3.01
N SER A 103 -12.68 10.06 3.73
CA SER A 103 -12.14 10.64 4.99
C SER A 103 -12.61 9.88 6.23
N LEU A 104 -13.90 9.53 6.29
CA LEU A 104 -14.50 8.84 7.42
C LEU A 104 -14.10 7.36 7.46
N ASP A 105 -14.10 6.65 6.32
CA ASP A 105 -13.66 5.25 6.27
C ASP A 105 -12.17 5.13 6.60
N ARG A 106 -11.33 6.06 6.12
CA ARG A 106 -9.90 6.06 6.46
C ARG A 106 -9.65 6.35 7.94
N LYS A 107 -10.48 7.16 8.59
CA LYS A 107 -10.41 7.41 10.03
C LYS A 107 -10.83 6.18 10.82
N GLU A 108 -11.96 5.56 10.45
CA GLU A 108 -12.43 4.32 11.05
C GLU A 108 -11.39 3.20 10.92
N GLN A 109 -10.81 3.03 9.72
CA GLN A 109 -9.81 2.00 9.47
C GLN A 109 -8.55 2.20 10.30
N ARG A 110 -8.12 3.46 10.51
CA ARG A 110 -7.00 3.80 11.41
C ARG A 110 -7.33 3.49 12.87
N GLU A 111 -8.52 3.86 13.33
CA GLU A 111 -8.96 3.60 14.70
C GLU A 111 -9.08 2.09 14.98
N ARG A 112 -9.58 1.32 14.00
CA ARG A 112 -9.68 -0.14 14.07
C ARG A 112 -8.32 -0.81 14.14
N ILE A 113 -7.36 -0.38 13.30
CA ILE A 113 -5.97 -0.86 13.37
C ILE A 113 -5.35 -0.54 14.73
N LYS A 114 -5.56 0.68 15.25
CA LYS A 114 -5.04 1.11 16.55
C LYS A 114 -5.61 0.29 17.71
N ALA A 115 -6.91 -0.03 17.67
CA ALA A 115 -7.55 -0.88 18.67
C ALA A 115 -6.96 -2.30 18.67
N ILE A 116 -6.78 -2.90 17.49
CA ILE A 116 -6.19 -4.24 17.34
C ILE A 116 -4.74 -4.25 17.85
N GLN A 117 -3.94 -3.23 17.54
CA GLN A 117 -2.56 -3.12 18.04
C GLN A 117 -2.51 -3.02 19.57
N LEU A 118 -3.42 -2.24 20.17
CA LEU A 118 -3.50 -2.10 21.62
C LEU A 118 -3.92 -3.41 22.30
N GLU A 119 -4.90 -4.12 21.72
CA GLU A 119 -5.33 -5.42 22.22
C GLU A 119 -4.20 -6.45 22.16
N ASN A 120 -3.48 -6.52 21.04
CA ASN A 120 -2.33 -7.41 20.88
C ASN A 120 -1.23 -7.10 21.90
N SER A 121 -0.90 -5.82 22.12
CA SER A 121 0.09 -5.42 23.12
C SER A 121 -0.33 -5.77 24.55
N LYS A 122 -1.62 -5.64 24.89
CA LYS A 122 -2.13 -6.10 26.20
C LYS A 122 -2.05 -7.61 26.34
N ARG A 123 -2.35 -8.35 25.26
CA ARG A 123 -2.24 -9.82 25.22
C ARG A 123 -0.80 -10.29 25.39
N GLU A 124 0.15 -9.63 24.72
CA GLU A 124 1.59 -9.89 24.85
C GLU A 124 2.04 -9.68 26.30
N LYS A 125 1.72 -8.54 26.92
CA LYS A 125 2.06 -8.27 28.33
C LYS A 125 1.43 -9.27 29.29
N ALA A 126 0.18 -9.68 29.05
CA ALA A 126 -0.47 -10.68 29.89
C ALA A 126 0.18 -12.07 29.74
N LEU A 127 0.65 -12.43 28.56
CA LEU A 127 1.41 -13.67 28.33
C LEU A 127 2.79 -13.61 28.99
N GLU A 128 3.47 -12.48 28.89
CA GLU A 128 4.79 -12.23 29.50
C GLU A 128 4.71 -12.28 31.04
N ASN A 129 3.72 -11.60 31.64
CA ASN A 129 3.47 -11.66 33.09
C ASN A 129 3.13 -13.08 33.56
N ASN A 130 2.36 -13.86 32.78
CA ASN A 130 2.05 -15.25 33.13
C ASN A 130 3.28 -16.16 33.03
N LEU A 131 4.18 -15.91 32.08
CA LEU A 131 5.45 -16.63 31.97
C LEU A 131 6.38 -16.30 33.16
N GLU A 132 6.48 -15.03 33.56
CA GLU A 132 7.24 -14.61 34.76
C GLU A 132 6.65 -15.19 36.06
N THR A 133 5.32 -15.23 36.17
CA THR A 133 4.64 -15.81 37.34
C THR A 133 4.87 -17.33 37.41
N ASN A 134 4.80 -18.05 36.29
CA ASN A 134 5.10 -19.48 36.27
C ASN A 134 6.58 -19.78 36.53
N MET A 135 7.50 -18.93 36.10
CA MET A 135 8.92 -19.05 36.42
C MET A 135 9.17 -18.87 37.92
N THR A 136 8.61 -17.81 38.53
CA THR A 136 8.81 -17.51 39.96
C THR A 136 8.23 -18.60 40.87
N VAL A 137 7.06 -19.17 40.53
CA VAL A 137 6.47 -20.30 41.28
C VAL A 137 7.37 -21.55 41.22
N ASN A 138 8.01 -21.82 40.08
CA ASN A 138 8.92 -22.96 39.95
C ASN A 138 10.25 -22.78 40.72
N PHE A 139 10.71 -21.54 40.94
CA PHE A 139 11.90 -21.28 41.76
C PHE A 139 11.61 -21.34 43.27
N VAL A 140 10.46 -20.85 43.72
CA VAL A 140 10.07 -20.91 45.15
C VAL A 140 9.79 -22.36 45.60
N GLY A 141 9.26 -23.20 44.72
CA GLY A 141 9.03 -24.63 45.02
C GLY A 141 10.29 -25.50 45.06
N ALA A 142 11.46 -24.98 44.68
CA ALA A 142 12.71 -25.74 44.67
C ALA A 142 13.55 -25.56 45.96
N ASP A 143 13.25 -24.55 46.77
CA ASP A 143 13.98 -24.26 48.02
C ASP A 143 13.40 -24.94 49.26
N ASP A 144 12.20 -25.54 49.17
CA ASP A 144 11.49 -26.21 50.28
C ASP A 144 11.74 -27.73 50.39
N VAL A 145 12.78 -28.27 49.73
CA VAL A 145 13.17 -29.69 49.82
C VAL A 145 14.61 -29.83 50.30
N ARG A 146 14.89 -29.36 51.52
CA ARG A 146 16.11 -29.70 52.27
C ARG A 146 15.77 -29.82 53.75
N ASP A 147 15.32 -31.02 54.12
CA ASP A 147 15.48 -31.64 55.43
C ASP A 147 15.66 -33.15 55.24
#